data_AF-A0A1W1H5L6-F1
#
_entry.id   AF-A0A1W1H5L6-F1
#
_cell.length_a   1.000
_cell.length_b   1.000
_cell.length_c   1.000
_cell.angle_alpha   90.00
_cell.angle_beta   90.00
_cell.angle_gamma   90.00
#
_symmetry.space_group_name_H-M   'P 1'
#
loop_
_entity.id
_entity.type
_entity.pdbx_description
1 polymer ?
#
loop_
_entity_poly.entity_id
_entity_poly.type
_entity_poly.pdbx_seq_one_letter_code
_entity_poly.pdbx_strand_id
1 'polypeptide(L)'
;MQSKGAVNTKLKKDDKVQVIAGKDKGKIGKVMKVLKKKNRAVVENINIAKVHERPTQANPQGGITEKPMPIEYSNIMIMCNHCMKPTRVGMKILENNKKVRFCKKCNEQIDA
;
A
#
# COMPACT_ATOMS: atom_id res chain seq x y z
N MET A 1 -6.79 -18.00 -17.56
CA MET A 1 -7.61 -16.78 -17.29
C MET A 1 -6.72 -15.60 -16.92
N GLN A 2 -5.96 -15.11 -17.89
CA GLN A 2 -4.83 -14.21 -17.69
C GLN A 2 -5.27 -12.72 -17.70
N SER A 3 -4.85 -12.00 -16.66
CA SER A 3 -4.23 -10.65 -16.65
C SER A 3 -4.79 -9.45 -17.42
N LYS A 4 -5.88 -9.54 -18.19
CA LYS A 4 -6.47 -8.39 -18.91
C LYS A 4 -7.07 -7.38 -17.91
N GLY A 5 -6.31 -6.34 -17.54
CA GLY A 5 -6.74 -5.23 -16.68
C GLY A 5 -5.94 -5.00 -15.39
N ALA A 6 -4.83 -5.71 -15.16
CA ALA A 6 -3.98 -5.45 -13.98
C ALA A 6 -3.00 -4.31 -14.27
N VAL A 7 -3.07 -3.21 -13.49
CA VAL A 7 -2.09 -2.12 -13.55
C VAL A 7 -0.75 -2.59 -12.98
N ASN A 8 0.34 -2.31 -13.71
CA ASN A 8 1.69 -2.59 -13.22
C ASN A 8 2.06 -1.57 -12.13
N THR A 9 2.26 -2.05 -10.90
CA THR A 9 2.61 -1.22 -9.74
C THR A 9 3.89 -1.74 -9.08
N LYS A 10 4.67 -0.80 -8.55
CA LYS A 10 5.90 -1.09 -7.79
C LYS A 10 5.64 -1.36 -6.31
N LEU A 11 4.39 -1.24 -5.87
CA LEU A 11 3.94 -1.54 -4.50
C LEU A 11 3.80 -3.05 -4.30
N LYS A 12 4.24 -3.52 -3.14
CA LYS A 12 4.06 -4.89 -2.65
C LYS A 12 3.24 -4.88 -1.36
N LYS A 13 2.71 -6.04 -1.00
CA LYS A 13 2.13 -6.25 0.34
C LYS A 13 3.22 -5.99 1.37
N ASP A 14 2.83 -5.46 2.52
CA ASP A 14 3.69 -5.18 3.66
C ASP A 14 4.69 -4.01 3.49
N ASP A 15 4.68 -3.32 2.35
CA ASP A 15 5.41 -2.06 2.19
C ASP A 15 4.90 -0.99 3.17
N LYS A 16 5.82 -0.20 3.74
CA LYS A 16 5.47 1.04 4.46
C LYS A 16 5.26 2.16 3.45
N VAL A 17 4.15 2.86 3.56
CA VAL A 17 3.79 3.97 2.65
C VAL A 17 3.33 5.19 3.42
N GLN A 18 3.55 6.36 2.84
CA GLN A 18 3.01 7.63 3.31
C GLN A 18 2.00 8.17 2.31
N VAL A 19 0.90 8.71 2.82
CA VAL A 19 -0.10 9.39 2.00
C VAL A 19 0.39 10.79 1.62
N ILE A 20 0.41 11.09 0.33
CA ILE A 20 0.87 12.39 -0.19
C ILE A 20 -0.27 13.37 -0.48
N ALA A 21 -1.48 12.87 -0.73
CA ALA A 21 -2.65 13.66 -1.04
C ALA A 21 -3.94 13.02 -0.51
N GLY A 22 -4.96 13.85 -0.28
CA GLY A 22 -6.26 13.45 0.27
C GLY A 22 -6.39 13.68 1.78
N LYS A 23 -7.48 13.17 2.36
CA LYS A 23 -7.88 13.37 3.76
C LYS A 23 -6.80 12.96 4.77
N ASP A 24 -6.07 11.89 4.47
CA ASP A 24 -5.07 11.31 5.37
C ASP A 24 -3.63 11.73 5.01
N LYS A 25 -3.45 12.84 4.29
CA LYS A 25 -2.12 13.34 3.89
C LYS A 25 -1.17 13.42 5.09
N GLY A 26 0.05 12.92 4.89
CA GLY A 26 1.12 12.88 5.89
C GLY A 26 1.13 11.61 6.74
N LYS A 27 0.01 10.91 6.87
CA LYS A 27 -0.05 9.65 7.65
C LYS A 27 0.76 8.55 6.97
N ILE A 28 1.35 7.70 7.80
CA ILE A 28 2.14 6.53 7.39
C ILE A 28 1.36 5.28 7.80
N GLY A 29 1.37 4.27 6.94
CA GLY A 29 0.76 2.99 7.23
C GLY A 29 1.38 1.86 6.42
N LYS A 30 0.99 0.63 6.75
CA LYS A 30 1.46 -0.58 6.11
C LYS A 30 0.46 -1.05 5.05
N VAL A 31 0.93 -1.45 3.88
CA VAL A 31 0.07 -1.97 2.81
C VAL A 31 -0.45 -3.36 3.18
N MET A 32 -1.74 -3.48 3.46
CA MET A 32 -2.38 -4.76 3.78
C MET A 32 -2.69 -5.57 2.52
N LYS A 33 -3.14 -4.89 1.45
CA LYS A 33 -3.54 -5.54 0.19
C LYS A 33 -3.35 -4.62 -1.00
N VAL A 34 -2.88 -5.18 -2.11
CA VAL A 34 -2.74 -4.47 -3.39
C VAL A 34 -3.83 -4.94 -4.36
N LEU A 35 -4.69 -4.03 -4.79
CA LEU A 35 -5.81 -4.29 -5.71
C LEU A 35 -5.41 -3.84 -7.13
N LYS A 36 -4.54 -4.61 -7.79
CA LYS A 36 -3.95 -4.27 -9.11
C LYS A 36 -4.98 -3.91 -10.18
N LYS A 37 -6.13 -4.60 -10.20
CA LYS A 37 -7.22 -4.35 -11.17
C LYS A 37 -7.95 -3.03 -10.94
N LYS A 38 -7.92 -2.49 -9.71
CA LYS A 38 -8.65 -1.28 -9.31
C LYS A 38 -7.73 -0.07 -9.11
N ASN A 39 -6.44 -0.18 -9.45
CA ASN A 39 -5.43 0.86 -9.22
C ASN A 39 -5.35 1.36 -7.76
N ARG A 40 -5.63 0.49 -6.78
CA ARG A 40 -5.80 0.86 -5.37
C ARG A 40 -5.09 -0.09 -4.41
N ALA A 41 -4.71 0.41 -3.25
CA ALA A 41 -4.17 -0.38 -2.14
C ALA A 41 -5.05 -0.18 -0.89
N VAL A 42 -5.16 -1.20 -0.05
CA VAL A 42 -5.68 -1.06 1.31
C VAL A 42 -4.47 -0.87 2.22
N VAL A 43 -4.46 0.23 2.96
CA VAL A 43 -3.37 0.60 3.87
C VAL A 43 -3.94 0.67 5.27
N GLU A 44 -3.22 0.11 6.22
CA GLU A 44 -3.60 0.08 7.63
C GLU A 44 -3.77 1.50 8.19
N ASN A 45 -4.82 1.71 8.98
CA ASN A 45 -5.16 2.97 9.65
C ASN A 45 -5.28 4.21 8.72
N ILE A 46 -5.47 3.98 7.42
CA ILE A 46 -5.66 5.01 6.40
C ILE A 46 -7.00 4.79 5.71
N ASN A 47 -7.69 5.90 5.42
CA ASN A 47 -8.99 5.93 4.76
C ASN A 47 -10.02 5.06 5.51
N ILE A 48 -10.11 5.25 6.82
CA ILE A 48 -11.01 4.47 7.68
C ILE A 48 -12.45 4.90 7.46
N ALA A 49 -13.32 3.92 7.21
CA ALA A 49 -14.76 4.10 7.14
C ALA A 49 -15.46 3.32 8.26
N LYS A 50 -16.52 3.92 8.81
CA LYS A 50 -17.45 3.26 9.73
C LYS A 50 -18.46 2.47 8.92
N VAL A 51 -18.42 1.15 9.05
CA VAL A 51 -19.31 0.22 8.34
C VAL A 51 -20.32 -0.33 9.34
N HIS A 52 -21.60 -0.17 9.02
CA HIS A 52 -22.68 -0.76 9.81
C HIS A 52 -22.83 -2.22 9.38
N GLU A 53 -22.62 -3.14 10.31
CA GLU A 53 -22.69 -4.57 10.05
C GLU A 53 -23.93 -5.16 10.70
N ARG A 54 -24.70 -5.89 9.89
CA ARG A 54 -25.83 -6.68 10.42
C ARG A 54 -25.27 -7.80 11.30
N PRO A 55 -25.98 -8.19 12.37
CA PRO A 55 -25.63 -9.35 13.16
C PRO A 55 -25.42 -10.60 12.30
N THR A 56 -24.37 -11.37 12.60
CA THR A 56 -24.05 -12.67 11.97
C THR A 56 -23.67 -13.68 13.05
N GLN A 57 -23.58 -14.98 12.74
CA GLN A 57 -23.12 -15.97 13.73
C GLN A 57 -21.74 -15.65 14.33
N ALA A 58 -20.84 -15.07 13.54
CA ALA A 58 -19.51 -14.66 13.99
C ALA A 58 -19.51 -13.33 14.76
N ASN A 59 -20.52 -12.49 14.56
CA ASN A 59 -20.73 -11.25 15.31
C ASN A 59 -22.22 -11.08 15.67
N PRO A 60 -22.72 -11.74 16.73
CA PRO A 60 -24.15 -11.75 17.09
C PRO A 60 -24.68 -10.39 17.54
N GLN A 61 -23.80 -9.51 18.02
CA GLN A 61 -24.17 -8.17 18.47
C GLN A 61 -24.30 -7.18 17.30
N GLY A 62 -23.73 -7.51 16.14
CA GLY A 62 -23.62 -6.58 15.01
C GLY A 62 -22.85 -5.32 15.41
N GLY A 63 -23.19 -4.19 14.80
CA GLY A 63 -22.74 -2.88 15.25
C GLY A 63 -21.94 -2.11 14.21
N ILE A 64 -21.19 -1.11 14.68
CA ILE A 64 -20.38 -0.24 13.83
C ILE A 64 -18.93 -0.70 13.92
N THR A 65 -18.39 -1.18 12.81
CA THR A 65 -16.99 -1.62 12.69
C THR A 65 -16.20 -0.60 11.88
N GLU A 66 -14.98 -0.29 12.32
CA GLU A 66 -14.06 0.55 11.54
C GLU A 66 -13.22 -0.33 10.61
N LYS A 67 -13.22 0.00 9.31
CA LYS A 67 -12.44 -0.74 8.30
C LYS A 67 -11.63 0.19 7.42
N PRO A 68 -10.36 -0.15 7.13
CA PRO A 68 -9.55 0.61 6.18
C PRO A 68 -10.08 0.41 4.76
N MET A 69 -10.35 1.50 4.05
CA MET A 69 -10.85 1.49 2.69
C MET A 69 -9.75 1.70 1.65
N PRO A 70 -9.92 1.21 0.40
CA PRO A 70 -8.87 1.32 -0.61
C PRO A 70 -8.53 2.77 -1.01
N ILE A 71 -7.25 3.12 -0.96
CA ILE A 71 -6.68 4.37 -1.45
C ILE A 71 -6.00 4.17 -2.82
N GLU A 72 -6.00 5.19 -3.67
CA GLU A 72 -5.37 5.14 -5.00
C GLU A 72 -3.83 5.15 -4.92
N TYR A 73 -3.15 4.44 -5.84
CA TYR A 73 -1.69 4.39 -5.86
C TYR A 73 -1.02 5.75 -6.04
N SER A 74 -1.64 6.68 -6.78
CA SER A 74 -1.14 8.03 -7.01
C SER A 74 -1.06 8.86 -5.74
N ASN A 75 -1.84 8.52 -4.71
CA ASN A 75 -1.92 9.26 -3.45
C ASN A 75 -1.01 8.69 -2.36
N ILE A 76 -0.22 7.66 -2.67
CA ILE A 76 0.69 7.02 -1.72
C ILE A 76 2.11 6.91 -2.28
N MET A 77 3.11 7.10 -1.42
CA MET A 77 4.52 6.91 -1.74
C MET A 77 5.15 5.91 -0.79
N ILE A 78 6.08 5.09 -1.29
CA ILE A 78 6.83 4.16 -0.46
C ILE A 78 7.74 4.96 0.47
N MET A 79 7.71 4.60 1.76
CA MET A 79 8.66 5.05 2.75
C MET A 79 9.90 4.17 2.68
N CYS A 80 11.06 4.77 2.45
CA CYS A 80 12.31 4.04 2.52
C CYS A 80 12.67 3.74 3.98
N ASN A 81 12.99 2.49 4.29
CA ASN A 81 13.39 2.09 5.65
C ASN A 81 14.74 2.70 6.07
N HIS A 82 15.59 3.08 5.11
CA HIS A 82 16.90 3.63 5.41
C HIS A 82 16.87 5.14 5.60
N CYS A 83 16.38 5.90 4.60
CA CYS A 83 16.37 7.37 4.69
C CYS A 83 15.12 7.95 5.35
N MET A 84 14.17 7.10 5.77
CA MET A 84 12.91 7.46 6.44
C MET A 84 12.11 8.56 5.73
N LYS A 85 12.28 8.69 4.41
CA LYS A 85 11.61 9.69 3.57
C LYS A 85 10.71 9.01 2.54
N PRO A 86 9.58 9.65 2.16
CA PRO A 86 8.78 9.18 1.04
C PRO A 86 9.59 9.29 -0.24
N THR A 87 9.64 8.23 -1.04
CA THR A 87 10.52 8.14 -2.20
C THR A 87 9.84 7.50 -3.41
N ARG A 88 10.32 7.87 -4.60
CA ARG A 88 9.98 7.16 -5.83
C ARG A 88 10.86 5.91 -5.93
N VAL A 89 10.30 4.82 -6.45
CA VAL A 89 11.00 3.54 -6.57
C VAL A 89 11.59 3.37 -7.96
N GLY A 90 12.90 3.08 -8.01
CA GLY A 90 13.62 2.59 -9.18
C GLY A 90 13.70 1.06 -9.18
N MET A 91 14.11 0.48 -10.31
CA MET A 91 14.45 -0.94 -10.40
C MET A 91 15.89 -1.07 -10.90
N LYS A 92 16.69 -1.92 -10.26
CA LYS A 92 18.06 -2.23 -10.67
C LYS A 92 18.21 -3.75 -10.80
N ILE A 93 19.10 -4.20 -11.67
CA ILE A 93 19.49 -5.60 -11.80
C ILE A 93 20.81 -5.76 -11.03
N LEU A 94 20.85 -6.70 -10.11
CA LEU A 94 22.06 -7.08 -9.37
C LEU A 94 22.92 -8.04 -10.18
N GLU A 95 24.16 -8.25 -9.76
CA GLU A 95 25.13 -9.16 -10.43
C GLU A 95 24.62 -10.60 -10.51
N ASN A 96 23.80 -11.02 -9.55
CA ASN A 96 23.12 -12.32 -9.56
C ASN A 96 21.89 -12.39 -10.49
N ASN A 97 21.74 -11.44 -11.42
CA ASN A 97 20.59 -11.25 -12.31
C ASN A 97 19.23 -11.05 -11.61
N LYS A 98 19.18 -10.80 -10.29
CA LYS A 98 17.94 -10.50 -9.58
C LYS A 98 17.56 -9.02 -9.77
N LYS A 99 16.30 -8.78 -10.10
CA LYS A 99 15.73 -7.43 -10.21
C LYS A 99 15.20 -6.97 -8.85
N VAL A 100 15.78 -5.91 -8.31
CA VAL A 100 15.43 -5.37 -6.99
C VAL A 100 14.89 -3.95 -7.09
N ARG A 101 14.01 -3.59 -6.14
CA ARG A 101 13.54 -2.22 -5.95
C ARG A 101 14.56 -1.41 -5.17
N PHE A 102 14.87 -0.20 -5.63
CA PHE A 102 15.76 0.72 -4.92
C PHE A 102 15.12 2.10 -4.73
N CYS A 103 15.56 2.79 -3.67
CA CYS A 103 15.16 4.14 -3.34
C CYS A 103 15.86 5.15 -4.24
N LYS A 104 15.11 5.99 -4.98
CA LYS A 104 15.75 7.03 -5.82
C LYS A 104 16.42 8.17 -5.04
N LYS A 105 16.27 8.23 -3.72
CA LYS A 105 16.87 9.27 -2.86
C LYS A 105 18.22 8.85 -2.27
N CYS A 106 18.31 7.63 -1.74
CA CYS A 106 19.54 7.11 -1.10
C CYS A 106 20.19 5.95 -1.85
N ASN A 107 19.62 5.51 -2.98
CA ASN A 107 20.10 4.38 -3.79
C ASN A 107 20.14 3.01 -3.11
N GLU A 108 19.69 2.89 -1.86
CA GLU A 108 19.58 1.62 -1.15
C GLU A 108 18.37 0.78 -1.59
N GLN A 109 18.47 -0.52 -1.34
CA GLN A 109 17.44 -1.50 -1.65
C GLN A 109 16.24 -1.36 -0.70
N ILE A 110 15.03 -1.52 -1.25
CA ILE A 110 13.77 -1.48 -0.48
C ILE A 110 13.28 -2.89 -0.14
N ASP A 111 13.60 -3.86 -0.99
CA ASP A 111 13.27 -5.26 -0.79
C ASP A 111 14.26 -5.86 0.23
N ALA A 112 13.94 -5.81 1.52
CA ALA A 112 14.60 -6.57 2.57
C ALA A 112 13.77 -7.81 2.90
#